data_AF-A0A951GD00-F1
#
_entry.id   AF-A0A951GD00-F1
#
_cell.length_a   1.000
_cell.length_b   1.000
_cell.length_c   1.000
_cell.angle_alpha   90.00
_cell.angle_beta   90.00
_cell.angle_gamma   90.00
#
_symmetry.space_group_name_H-M   'P 1'
#
loop_
_entity.id
_entity.type
_entity.pdbx_description
1 polymer ?
#
loop_
_entity_poly.entity_id
_entity_poly.type
_entity_poly.pdbx_seq_one_letter_code
_entity_poly.pdbx_strand_id
1 'polypeptide(L)'
;MADRHKRLSLLAAIMGSFVAGLDATAVNVALPAIRADLGGGLAGQQWVSNAYLLALGSLILIGGSLGDVFGERRVFSIGVGGFGVVSLLCAVAPSIEFLIAFRAL
;
A
#
# COMPACT_ATOMS: atom_id res chain seq x y z
N MET A 1 18.34 4.64 -27.70
CA MET A 1 18.16 3.50 -26.75
C MET A 1 18.09 3.94 -25.28
N ALA A 2 18.92 4.90 -24.82
CA ALA A 2 18.89 5.42 -23.44
C ALA A 2 17.56 6.10 -23.06
N ASP A 3 16.90 6.80 -24.00
CA ASP A 3 15.61 7.49 -23.75
C ASP A 3 14.45 6.53 -23.43
N ARG A 4 14.42 5.35 -24.05
CA ARG A 4 13.32 4.39 -23.86
C ARG A 4 13.33 3.83 -22.45
N HIS A 5 14.51 3.53 -21.91
CA HIS A 5 14.66 3.05 -20.54
C HIS A 5 14.32 4.12 -19.51
N LYS A 6 14.75 5.38 -19.72
CA LYS A 6 14.35 6.50 -18.86
C LYS A 6 12.83 6.73 -18.86
N ARG A 7 12.19 6.70 -20.03
CA ARG A 7 10.72 6.80 -20.14
C ARG A 7 10.00 5.66 -19.43
N LEU A 8 10.50 4.43 -19.53
CA LEU A 8 9.91 3.27 -18.85
C LEU A 8 10.04 3.38 -17.32
N SER A 9 11.19 3.82 -16.81
CA SER A 9 11.37 4.06 -15.37
C SER A 9 10.44 5.16 -14.85
N LEU A 10 10.31 6.26 -15.60
CA LEU A 10 9.36 7.33 -15.28
C LEU A 10 7.92 6.84 -15.26
N LEU A 11 7.50 6.07 -16.28
CA LEU A 11 6.17 5.48 -16.32
C LEU A 11 5.93 4.54 -15.13
N ALA A 12 6.91 3.71 -14.79
CA ALA A 12 6.81 2.82 -13.64
C ALA A 12 6.64 3.61 -12.33
N ALA A 13 7.43 4.66 -12.12
CA ALA A 13 7.31 5.52 -10.94
C ALA A 13 5.96 6.24 -10.89
N ILE A 14 5.48 6.79 -12.01
CA ILE A 14 4.15 7.43 -12.10
C ILE A 14 3.05 6.42 -11.75
N MET A 15 3.10 5.22 -12.31
CA MET A 15 2.13 4.16 -12.02
C MET A 15 2.20 3.72 -10.55
N GLY A 16 3.40 3.59 -9.97
CA GLY A 16 3.56 3.26 -8.56
C GLY A 16 2.94 4.31 -7.64
N SER A 17 3.22 5.59 -7.89
CA SER A 17 2.63 6.70 -7.13
C SER A 17 1.11 6.76 -7.31
N PHE A 18 0.61 6.50 -8.52
CA PHE A 18 -0.83 6.45 -8.80
C PHE A 18 -1.50 5.31 -8.03
N VAL A 19 -0.93 4.11 -8.03
CA VAL A 19 -1.46 2.95 -7.29
C VAL A 19 -1.50 3.23 -5.79
N ALA A 20 -0.46 3.85 -5.22
CA ALA A 20 -0.45 4.23 -3.81
C ALA A 20 -1.55 5.26 -3.47
N GLY A 21 -1.80 6.24 -4.35
CA GLY A 21 -2.91 7.18 -4.18
C GLY A 21 -4.28 6.54 -4.36
N LEU A 22 -4.41 5.60 -5.30
CA LEU A 22 -5.63 4.85 -5.56
C LEU A 22 -5.99 3.97 -4.36
N ASP A 23 -5.01 3.32 -3.74
CA ASP A 23 -5.21 2.47 -2.56
C ASP A 23 -5.83 3.24 -1.39
N ALA A 24 -5.23 4.38 -1.05
CA ALA A 24 -5.74 5.23 0.03
C ALA A 24 -7.17 5.71 -0.22
N THR A 25 -7.50 6.07 -1.47
CA THR A 25 -8.85 6.55 -1.83
C THR A 25 -9.87 5.42 -1.93
N ALA A 26 -9.49 4.29 -2.53
CA ALA A 26 -10.35 3.12 -2.69
C ALA A 26 -10.81 2.57 -1.34
N VAL A 27 -9.92 2.50 -0.35
CA VAL A 27 -10.27 2.04 1.00
C VAL A 27 -11.27 2.97 1.66
N ASN A 28 -11.06 4.29 1.55
CA ASN A 28 -12.00 5.27 2.11
C ASN A 28 -13.41 5.14 1.50
N VAL A 29 -13.50 4.85 0.19
CA VAL A 29 -14.77 4.57 -0.48
C VAL A 29 -15.36 3.23 -0.03
N ALA A 30 -14.52 2.24 0.25
CA ALA A 30 -14.94 0.91 0.71
C ALA A 30 -15.29 0.85 2.21
N LEU A 31 -14.88 1.81 3.04
CA LEU A 31 -15.09 1.81 4.49
C LEU A 31 -16.56 1.57 4.92
N PRO A 32 -17.58 2.14 4.26
CA PRO A 32 -18.98 1.83 4.59
C PRO A 32 -19.35 0.37 4.30
N ALA A 33 -18.88 -0.18 3.19
CA ALA A 33 -19.10 -1.59 2.82
C ALA A 33 -18.34 -2.54 3.77
N ILE A 34 -17.08 -2.25 4.07
CA ILE A 34 -16.26 -2.98 5.06
C ILE A 34 -16.99 -3.01 6.42
N ARG A 35 -17.58 -1.89 6.85
CA ARG A 35 -18.34 -1.85 8.11
C ARG A 35 -19.63 -2.66 8.05
N ALA A 36 -20.32 -2.67 6.90
CA ALA A 36 -21.54 -3.45 6.72
C ALA A 36 -21.26 -4.96 6.70
N ASP A 37 -20.19 -5.39 6.03
CA ASP A 37 -19.86 -6.80 5.81
C ASP A 37 -19.03 -7.41 6.96
N LEU A 38 -18.07 -6.67 7.51
CA LEU A 38 -17.10 -7.16 8.52
C LEU A 38 -17.34 -6.58 9.92
N GLY A 39 -18.23 -5.59 10.06
CA GLY A 39 -18.55 -4.96 11.35
C GLY A 39 -17.44 -4.03 11.88
N GLY A 40 -17.14 -4.12 13.18
CA GLY A 40 -16.07 -3.36 13.85
C GLY A 40 -16.36 -1.90 14.21
N GLY A 41 -17.52 -1.36 13.82
CA GLY A 41 -17.98 -0.03 14.25
C GLY A 41 -17.03 1.11 13.83
N LEU A 42 -17.12 2.24 14.53
CA LEU A 42 -16.28 3.42 14.24
C LEU A 42 -14.79 3.15 14.52
N ALA A 43 -14.50 2.40 15.58
CA ALA A 43 -13.14 2.09 15.99
C ALA A 43 -12.39 1.25 14.94
N GLY A 44 -13.05 0.25 14.37
CA GLY A 44 -12.49 -0.56 13.29
C GLY A 44 -12.17 0.26 12.04
N GLN A 45 -13.08 1.16 11.64
CA GLN A 45 -12.84 2.05 10.49
C GLN A 45 -11.63 2.98 10.71
N GLN A 46 -11.49 3.53 11.91
CA GLN A 46 -10.32 4.35 12.26
C GLN A 46 -9.03 3.55 12.21
N TRP A 47 -9.05 2.31 12.72
CA TRP A 47 -7.87 1.46 12.72
C TRP A 47 -7.48 0.98 11.32
N VAL A 48 -8.43 0.73 10.42
CA VAL A 48 -8.14 0.40 9.02
C VAL A 48 -7.33 1.53 8.36
N SER A 49 -7.72 2.79 8.56
CA SER A 49 -6.98 3.94 8.03
C SER A 49 -5.66 4.18 8.78
N ASN A 50 -5.66 4.11 10.11
CA ASN A 50 -4.48 4.36 10.93
C ASN A 50 -3.37 3.31 10.73
N ALA A 51 -3.73 2.04 10.55
CA ALA A 51 -2.76 0.97 10.28
C ALA A 51 -1.93 1.27 9.03
N TYR A 52 -2.58 1.70 7.95
CA TYR A 52 -1.91 2.13 6.73
C TYR A 52 -0.98 3.33 6.97
N LEU A 53 -1.44 4.34 7.70
CA LEU A 53 -0.63 5.53 7.99
C LEU A 53 0.58 5.20 8.88
N LEU A 54 0.43 4.29 9.84
CA LEU A 54 1.51 3.81 10.69
C LEU A 54 2.56 3.04 9.88
N ALA A 55 2.11 2.11 9.03
CA ALA A 55 3.00 1.37 8.13
C ALA A 55 3.73 2.32 7.18
N LEU A 56 2.99 3.20 6.49
CA LEU A 56 3.56 4.20 5.58
C LEU A 56 4.58 5.09 6.30
N GLY A 57 4.22 5.67 7.46
CA GLY A 57 5.08 6.58 8.20
C GLY A 57 6.34 5.92 8.75
N SER A 58 6.25 4.67 9.22
CA SER A 58 7.40 3.92 9.73
C SER A 58 8.31 3.39 8.61
N LEU A 59 7.72 2.94 7.50
CA LEU A 59 8.44 2.32 6.41
C LEU A 59 8.97 3.32 5.38
N ILE A 60 8.45 4.55 5.29
CA ILE A 60 8.92 5.51 4.26
C ILE A 60 10.40 5.87 4.42
N LEU A 61 10.86 6.09 5.66
CA LEU A 61 12.26 6.39 5.96
C LEU A 61 13.15 5.15 5.76
N ILE A 62 12.65 3.99 6.17
CA ILE A 62 13.34 2.71 5.99
C ILE A 62 13.48 2.40 4.49
N GLY A 63 12.40 2.48 3.73
CA GLY A 63 12.37 2.27 2.29
C GLY A 63 13.25 3.26 1.53
N GLY A 64 13.28 4.54 1.94
CA GLY A 64 14.19 5.54 1.41
C GLY A 64 15.65 5.15 1.62
N SER A 65 16.04 4.85 2.87
CA SER A 65 17.42 4.45 3.19
C SER A 65 17.84 3.13 2.51
N LEU A 66 16.94 2.14 2.40
CA LEU A 66 17.20 0.93 1.62
C LEU A 66 17.37 1.25 0.13
N GLY A 67 16.59 2.19 -0.41
CA GLY A 67 16.71 2.68 -1.79
C GLY A 67 18.09 3.28 -2.07
N ASP A 68 18.61 4.05 -1.12
CA ASP A 68 19.93 4.68 -1.20
C ASP A 68 21.07 3.64 -1.18
N VAL A 69 20.94 2.59 -0.36
CA VAL A 69 21.98 1.55 -0.19
C VAL A 69 21.94 0.47 -1.28
N PHE A 70 20.76 -0.04 -1.60
CA PHE A 70 20.58 -1.20 -2.50
C PHE A 70 20.18 -0.83 -3.93
N GLY A 71 19.90 0.46 -4.17
CA GLY A 71 19.51 1.03 -5.46
C GLY A 71 18.01 1.13 -5.65
N GLU A 72 17.55 2.30 -6.12
CA GLU A 72 16.14 2.67 -6.29
C GLU A 72 15.31 1.61 -7.03
N ARG A 73 15.86 1.05 -8.10
CA ARG A 73 15.12 0.15 -9.00
C ARG A 73 14.74 -1.18 -8.32
N ARG A 74 15.64 -1.73 -7.51
CA ARG A 74 15.40 -3.00 -6.80
C ARG A 74 14.36 -2.80 -5.71
N VAL A 75 14.55 -1.76 -4.89
CA VAL A 75 13.66 -1.45 -3.78
C VAL A 75 12.25 -1.10 -4.29
N PHE A 76 12.15 -0.32 -5.36
CA PHE A 76 10.87 -0.04 -6.01
C PHE A 76 10.17 -1.31 -6.50
N SER A 77 10.89 -2.22 -7.16
CA SER A 77 10.30 -3.46 -7.68
C SER A 77 9.82 -4.40 -6.57
N ILE A 78 10.59 -4.50 -5.47
CA ILE A 78 10.21 -5.28 -4.29
C ILE A 78 8.98 -4.65 -3.63
N GLY A 79 8.96 -3.33 -3.48
CA GLY A 79 7.83 -2.60 -2.90
C GLY A 79 6.54 -2.79 -3.69
N VAL A 80 6.58 -2.64 -5.02
CA VAL A 80 5.41 -2.89 -5.88
C VAL A 80 4.95 -4.35 -5.82
N GLY A 81 5.89 -5.30 -5.80
CA GLY A 81 5.56 -6.72 -5.66
C GLY A 81 4.90 -7.03 -4.30
N GLY A 82 5.48 -6.54 -3.21
CA GLY A 82 4.94 -6.67 -1.85
C GLY A 82 3.57 -6.02 -1.71
N PHE A 83 3.41 -4.81 -2.22
CA PHE A 83 2.14 -4.08 -2.23
C PHE A 83 1.03 -4.90 -2.92
N GLY A 84 1.33 -5.55 -4.05
CA GLY A 84 0.38 -6.42 -4.74
C GLY A 84 -0.03 -7.63 -3.91
N VAL A 85 0.92 -8.28 -3.24
CA VAL A 85 0.65 -9.43 -2.35
C VAL A 85 -0.21 -9.01 -1.15
N VAL A 86 0.14 -7.91 -0.49
CA VAL A 86 -0.62 -7.38 0.66
C VAL A 86 -2.02 -6.95 0.24
N SER A 87 -2.18 -6.33 -0.93
CA SER A 87 -3.48 -5.96 -1.49
C SER A 87 -4.38 -7.19 -1.71
N LEU A 88 -3.82 -8.30 -2.20
CA LEU A 88 -4.55 -9.56 -2.33
C LEU A 88 -4.95 -10.11 -0.96
N LEU A 89 -4.04 -10.10 0.03
CA LEU A 89 -4.35 -10.53 1.39
C LEU A 89 -5.50 -9.71 2.01
N CYS A 90 -5.51 -8.40 1.79
CA CYS A 90 -6.61 -7.52 2.21
C CYS A 90 -7.94 -7.90 1.55
N ALA A 91 -7.92 -8.30 0.27
CA ALA A 91 -9.13 -8.69 -0.46
C ALA A 91 -9.75 -10.01 0.04
N VAL A 92 -8.94 -10.92 0.59
CA VAL A 92 -9.42 -12.21 1.15
C VAL A 92 -9.60 -12.18 2.67
N ALA A 93 -9.51 -10.99 3.30
CA ALA A 93 -9.56 -10.87 4.75
C ALA A 93 -10.93 -11.34 5.32
N PRO A 94 -10.93 -12.32 6.24
CA PRO A 94 -12.18 -12.90 6.76
C PRO A 94 -12.80 -12.10 7.92
N SER A 95 -12.05 -11.17 8.54
CA SER A 95 -12.53 -10.30 9.61
C SER A 95 -11.84 -8.94 9.59
N ILE A 96 -12.41 -7.96 10.29
CA ILE A 96 -11.84 -6.60 10.34
C ILE A 96 -10.45 -6.58 11.01
N GLU A 97 -10.18 -7.47 11.96
CA GLU A 97 -8.86 -7.55 12.60
C GLU A 97 -7.79 -8.04 11.62
N PHE A 98 -8.11 -9.05 10.79
CA PHE A 98 -7.22 -9.50 9.72
C PHE A 98 -6.98 -8.40 8.69
N LEU A 99 -8.03 -7.65 8.33
CA LEU A 99 -7.89 -6.52 7.42
C LEU A 99 -6.95 -5.45 7.99
N ILE A 100 -7.10 -5.08 9.26
CA ILE A 100 -6.22 -4.11 9.95
C ILE A 100 -4.78 -4.64 9.99
N ALA A 101 -4.58 -5.92 10.31
CA ALA A 101 -3.26 -6.53 10.38
C ALA A 101 -2.56 -6.55 9.01
N PHE A 102 -3.27 -6.92 7.93
CA PHE A 102 -2.72 -6.90 6.59
C PHE A 102 -2.41 -5.48 6.11
N ARG A 103 -3.21 -4.47 6.49
CA ARG A 103 -2.91 -3.06 6.17
C ARG A 103 -1.67 -2.51 6.89
N ALA A 104 -1.22 -3.15 7.96
CA ALA A 104 -0.05 -2.73 8.72
C ALA A 104 1.28 -3.29 8.15
N LEU A 105 1.24 -4.05 7.05
CA LEU A 105 2.38 -4.66 6.35
C LEU A 105 2.76 -3.86 5.10
#